data_AF-A0A563W1X1-F1
#
_entry.id   AF-A0A563W1X1-F1
#
_cell.length_a   1.000
_cell.length_b   1.000
_cell.length_c   1.000
_cell.angle_alpha   90.00
_cell.angle_beta   90.00
_cell.angle_gamma   90.00
#
_symmetry.space_group_name_H-M   'P 1'
#
loop_
_entity.id
_entity.type
_entity.pdbx_description
1 polymer ?
#
loop_
_entity_poly.entity_id
_entity_poly.type
_entity_poly.pdbx_seq_one_letter_code
_entity_poly.pdbx_strand_id
1 'polypeptide(L)'
;MKLTVPPIQIEPDEGFTSEKDIFCRKDFGQNLLNLITNVDDELVVALDAPWGEGKTTFIKMWQGMLKQERIESIYFDAFANDYQKEPFLAIAAEIYSLINWTFGKKQEKIAISLV
;
A
#
# COMPACT_ATOMS: atom_id res chain seq x y z
N MET A 1 29.68 -2.86 11.88
CA MET A 1 29.24 -3.80 10.82
C MET A 1 27.71 -3.76 10.79
N LYS A 2 27.08 -3.33 9.69
CA LYS A 2 25.62 -3.45 9.55
C LYS A 2 25.34 -4.91 9.21
N LEU A 3 24.70 -5.63 10.14
CA LEU A 3 24.38 -7.06 10.00
C LEU A 3 23.16 -7.32 9.10
N THR A 4 22.48 -6.27 8.68
CA THR A 4 21.24 -6.35 7.90
C THR A 4 21.39 -5.61 6.58
N VAL A 5 20.80 -6.20 5.54
CA VAL A 5 20.63 -5.54 4.24
C VAL A 5 19.70 -4.34 4.48
N PRO A 6 20.07 -3.13 4.03
CA PRO A 6 19.19 -1.98 4.15
C PRO A 6 17.89 -2.25 3.37
N PRO A 7 16.72 -1.84 3.90
CA PRO A 7 15.48 -2.00 3.18
C PRO A 7 15.54 -1.21 1.88
N ILE A 8 14.98 -1.78 0.82
CA ILE A 8 14.80 -1.10 -0.46
C ILE A 8 13.96 0.16 -0.25
N GLN A 9 14.44 1.28 -0.81
CA GLN A 9 13.70 2.55 -0.81
C GLN A 9 12.80 2.58 -2.04
N ILE A 10 11.51 2.77 -1.83
CA ILE A 10 10.49 2.89 -2.88
C ILE A 10 9.85 4.26 -2.69
N GLU A 11 9.88 5.09 -3.73
CA GLU A 11 9.28 6.42 -3.68
C GLU A 11 7.75 6.32 -3.75
N PRO A 12 6.99 7.30 -3.19
CA PRO A 12 5.52 7.20 -3.10
C PRO A 12 4.76 7.09 -4.43
N ASP A 13 5.38 7.49 -5.54
CA ASP A 13 4.84 7.43 -6.91
C ASP A 13 5.57 6.40 -7.79
N GLU A 14 6.46 5.62 -7.20
CA GLU A 14 7.24 4.60 -7.87
C GLU A 14 6.55 3.23 -7.81
N GLY A 15 6.02 2.81 -8.96
CA GLY A 15 5.45 1.48 -9.14
C GLY A 15 6.49 0.36 -9.26
N PHE A 16 6.13 -0.71 -9.96
CA PHE A 16 7.03 -1.81 -10.29
C PHE A 16 8.02 -1.41 -11.39
N THR A 17 9.19 -0.90 -11.00
CA THR A 17 10.31 -0.58 -11.91
C THR A 17 11.17 -1.80 -12.17
N SER A 18 11.79 -1.90 -13.36
CA SER A 18 12.64 -3.05 -13.72
C SER A 18 13.84 -3.25 -12.79
N GLU A 19 14.29 -2.19 -12.12
CA GLU A 19 15.43 -2.25 -11.18
C GLU A 19 15.02 -2.80 -9.80
N LYS A 20 13.77 -2.58 -9.38
CA LYS A 20 13.29 -2.91 -8.02
C LYS A 20 12.35 -4.12 -8.00
N ASP A 21 11.62 -4.37 -9.08
CA ASP A 21 10.77 -5.55 -9.25
C ASP A 21 11.56 -6.76 -9.78
N ILE A 22 12.63 -7.14 -9.08
CA ILE A 22 13.52 -8.25 -9.46
C ILE A 22 12.84 -9.63 -9.45
N PHE A 23 11.64 -9.72 -8.86
CA PHE A 23 10.82 -10.93 -8.81
C PHE A 23 9.65 -10.90 -9.80
N CYS A 24 9.59 -9.90 -10.69
CA CYS A 24 8.58 -9.76 -11.73
C CYS A 24 7.13 -9.85 -11.20
N ARG A 25 6.84 -9.18 -10.08
CA ARG A 25 5.52 -9.18 -9.42
C ARG A 25 4.55 -8.16 -10.01
N LYS A 26 4.98 -7.34 -10.98
CA LYS A 26 4.12 -6.39 -11.69
C LYS A 26 2.82 -7.03 -12.20
N ASP A 27 2.90 -8.21 -12.80
CA ASP A 27 1.71 -8.89 -13.35
C ASP A 27 0.72 -9.29 -12.25
N PHE A 28 1.23 -9.72 -11.09
CA PHE A 28 0.38 -9.99 -9.92
C PHE A 28 -0.26 -8.70 -9.39
N GLY A 29 0.51 -7.60 -9.31
CA GLY A 29 -0.02 -6.27 -8.95
C GLY A 29 -1.10 -5.78 -9.91
N GLN A 30 -0.92 -6.00 -11.22
CA GLN A 30 -1.91 -5.65 -12.24
C GLN A 30 -3.20 -6.45 -12.10
N ASN A 31 -3.10 -7.75 -11.81
CA ASN A 31 -4.28 -8.59 -11.56
C ASN A 31 -5.05 -8.12 -10.32
N LEU A 32 -4.35 -7.72 -9.27
CA LEU A 32 -4.98 -7.19 -8.05
C LEU A 32 -5.63 -5.82 -8.31
N LEU A 33 -4.97 -4.95 -9.07
CA LEU A 33 -5.54 -3.68 -9.54
C LEU A 33 -6.82 -3.91 -10.35
N ASN A 34 -6.80 -4.85 -11.28
CA ASN A 34 -7.97 -5.22 -12.07
C ASN A 34 -9.10 -5.73 -11.16
N LEU A 35 -8.78 -6.52 -10.13
CA LEU A 35 -9.79 -7.00 -9.18
C LEU A 35 -10.48 -5.82 -8.45
N ILE A 36 -9.71 -4.94 -7.82
CA ILE A 36 -10.28 -3.84 -7.03
C ILE A 36 -11.00 -2.78 -7.86
N THR A 37 -10.70 -2.67 -9.17
CA THR A 37 -11.33 -1.68 -10.06
C THR A 37 -12.63 -2.18 -10.70
N ASN A 38 -12.83 -3.50 -10.76
CA ASN A 38 -13.99 -4.11 -11.41
C ASN A 38 -15.02 -4.68 -10.42
N VAL A 39 -14.76 -4.62 -9.13
CA VAL A 39 -15.72 -5.00 -8.08
C VAL A 39 -16.43 -3.73 -7.59
N ASP A 40 -17.76 -3.72 -7.66
CA ASP A 40 -18.58 -2.58 -7.24
C ASP A 40 -18.84 -2.54 -5.72
N ASP A 41 -18.73 -3.68 -5.03
CA ASP A 41 -18.93 -3.83 -3.59
C ASP A 41 -17.65 -3.56 -2.77
N GLU A 42 -17.80 -3.32 -1.46
CA GLU A 42 -16.64 -3.19 -0.57
C GLU A 42 -15.85 -4.51 -0.46
N LEU A 43 -14.54 -4.43 -0.68
CA LEU A 43 -13.65 -5.59 -0.71
C LEU A 43 -12.62 -5.56 0.42
N VAL A 44 -12.42 -6.71 1.06
CA VAL A 44 -11.29 -6.97 1.95
C VAL A 44 -10.43 -8.05 1.33
N VAL A 45 -9.14 -7.75 1.11
CA VAL A 45 -8.17 -8.70 0.53
C VAL A 45 -7.09 -9.00 1.54
N ALA A 46 -6.84 -10.30 1.78
CA ALA A 46 -5.71 -10.77 2.55
C ALA A 46 -4.63 -11.31 1.60
N LEU A 47 -3.40 -10.79 1.72
CA LEU A 47 -2.23 -11.30 0.99
C LEU A 47 -1.36 -12.14 1.93
N ASP A 48 -1.27 -13.43 1.68
CA ASP A 48 -0.47 -14.36 2.47
C ASP A 48 0.87 -14.71 1.79
N ALA A 49 1.93 -14.81 2.60
CA ALA A 49 3.22 -15.37 2.20
C ALA A 49 4.12 -15.58 3.44
N PRO A 50 5.22 -16.34 3.33
CA PRO A 50 6.24 -16.45 4.40
C PRO A 50 6.93 -15.13 4.79
N TRP A 51 7.45 -15.04 6.01
CA TRP A 51 8.25 -13.89 6.46
C TRP A 51 9.49 -13.71 5.56
N GLY A 52 9.80 -12.47 5.17
CA GLY A 52 10.97 -12.17 4.35
C GLY A 52 10.75 -12.27 2.83
N GLU A 53 9.57 -12.71 2.38
CA GLU A 53 9.21 -12.80 0.96
C GLU A 53 8.90 -11.44 0.31
N GLY A 54 9.22 -10.32 0.94
CA GLY A 54 9.04 -8.99 0.34
C GLY A 54 7.59 -8.51 0.24
N LYS A 55 6.70 -8.91 1.16
CA LYS A 55 5.31 -8.39 1.22
C LYS A 55 5.26 -6.88 1.34
N THR A 56 6.00 -6.30 2.28
CA THR A 56 6.08 -4.85 2.47
C THR A 56 6.60 -4.15 1.21
N THR A 57 7.63 -4.70 0.58
CA THR A 57 8.17 -4.21 -0.69
C THR A 57 7.11 -4.24 -1.80
N PHE A 58 6.38 -5.34 -1.92
CA PHE A 58 5.28 -5.48 -2.87
C PHE A 58 4.19 -4.44 -2.65
N ILE A 59 3.69 -4.28 -1.42
CA ILE A 59 2.65 -3.30 -1.09
C ILE A 59 3.10 -1.88 -1.44
N LYS A 60 4.34 -1.50 -1.15
CA LYS A 60 4.86 -0.16 -1.48
C LYS A 60 4.95 0.08 -2.98
N MET A 61 5.45 -0.87 -3.77
CA MET A 61 5.44 -0.77 -5.23
C MET A 61 4.00 -0.75 -5.78
N TRP A 62 3.09 -1.49 -5.15
CA TRP A 62 1.69 -1.49 -5.55
C TRP A 62 1.00 -0.15 -5.24
N GLN A 63 1.30 0.51 -4.12
CA GLN A 63 0.84 1.88 -3.86
C GLN A 63 1.30 2.87 -4.93
N GLY A 64 2.56 2.77 -5.38
CA GLY A 64 3.06 3.57 -6.49
C GLY A 64 2.28 3.32 -7.79
N MET A 65 1.97 2.06 -8.11
CA MET A 65 1.10 1.69 -9.24
C MET A 65 -0.32 2.26 -9.09
N LEU A 66 -0.94 2.14 -7.90
CA LEU A 66 -2.27 2.70 -7.65
C LEU A 66 -2.30 4.21 -7.86
N LYS A 67 -1.28 4.92 -7.38
CA LYS A 67 -1.15 6.36 -7.55
C LYS A 67 -1.00 6.77 -9.02
N GLN A 68 -0.29 5.99 -9.83
CA GLN A 68 -0.19 6.20 -11.28
C GLN A 68 -1.57 6.08 -11.96
N GLU A 69 -2.41 5.18 -11.47
CA GLU A 69 -3.82 5.01 -11.88
C GLU A 69 -4.79 5.98 -11.18
N ARG A 70 -4.28 6.97 -10.43
CA ARG A 70 -5.06 7.95 -9.66
C ARG A 70 -5.99 7.34 -8.61
N ILE A 71 -5.61 6.18 -8.11
CA ILE A 71 -6.29 5.51 -6.99
C ILE A 71 -5.55 5.87 -5.71
N GLU A 72 -6.22 6.59 -4.83
CA GLU A 72 -5.68 6.94 -3.52
C GLU A 72 -5.64 5.73 -2.60
N SER A 73 -4.54 5.58 -1.86
CA SER A 73 -4.32 4.47 -0.94
C SER A 73 -3.60 4.93 0.32
N ILE A 74 -3.87 4.24 1.42
CA ILE A 74 -3.23 4.44 2.72
C ILE A 74 -2.41 3.19 3.04
N TYR A 75 -1.22 3.37 3.59
CA TYR A 75 -0.44 2.29 4.15
C TYR A 75 -0.36 2.45 5.66
N PHE A 76 -0.72 1.41 6.38
CA PHE A 76 -0.59 1.33 7.82
C PHE A 76 0.28 0.12 8.18
N ASP A 77 1.32 0.34 8.98
CA ASP A 77 2.17 -0.72 9.47
C ASP A 77 1.77 -1.06 10.90
N ALA A 78 1.00 -2.15 11.05
CA ALA A 78 0.51 -2.58 12.35
C ALA A 78 1.65 -3.00 13.30
N PHE A 79 2.73 -3.59 12.78
CA PHE A 79 3.89 -3.96 13.60
C PHE A 79 4.66 -2.74 14.09
N ALA A 80 4.85 -1.74 13.23
CA ALA A 80 5.52 -0.51 13.64
C ALA A 80 4.70 0.31 14.65
N ASN A 81 3.39 0.08 14.76
CA ASN A 81 2.49 0.81 15.66
C ASN A 81 1.95 -0.06 16.80
N ASP A 82 2.49 -1.27 17.00
CA ASP A 82 1.98 -2.25 17.97
C ASP A 82 2.11 -1.79 19.43
N TYR A 83 3.03 -0.87 19.71
CA TYR A 83 3.26 -0.27 21.01
C TYR A 83 2.21 0.79 21.39
N GLN A 84 1.39 1.23 20.44
CA GLN A 84 0.40 2.29 20.68
C GLN A 84 -0.72 1.76 21.59
N LYS A 85 -1.01 2.50 22.66
CA LYS A 85 -2.11 2.16 23.59
C LYS A 85 -3.49 2.24 22.93
N GLU A 86 -3.62 3.04 21.87
CA GLU A 86 -4.88 3.29 21.16
C GLU A 86 -4.71 3.04 19.64
N PRO A 87 -4.73 1.77 19.19
CA PRO A 87 -4.56 1.41 17.78
C PRO A 87 -5.58 2.08 16.85
N PHE A 88 -6.81 2.27 17.34
CA PHE A 88 -7.86 2.97 16.59
C PHE A 88 -7.49 4.41 16.25
N LEU A 89 -6.87 5.14 17.18
CA LEU A 89 -6.50 6.54 16.96
C LEU A 89 -5.41 6.66 15.88
N ALA A 90 -4.45 5.73 15.87
CA ALA A 90 -3.41 5.69 14.85
C ALA A 90 -3.99 5.45 13.45
N ILE A 91 -4.92 4.50 13.31
CA ILE A 91 -5.60 4.23 12.03
C ILE A 91 -6.48 5.43 11.63
N ALA A 92 -7.23 6.01 12.56
CA ALA A 92 -8.11 7.16 12.29
C ALA A 92 -7.32 8.39 11.81
N ALA A 93 -6.13 8.63 12.36
CA ALA A 93 -5.26 9.72 11.93
C ALA A 93 -4.79 9.57 10.48
N GLU A 94 -4.42 8.34 10.07
CA GLU A 94 -4.02 8.05 8.69
C GLU A 94 -5.20 8.23 7.71
N ILE A 95 -6.38 7.73 8.07
CA ILE A 95 -7.60 7.93 7.28
C ILE A 95 -7.94 9.42 7.14
N TYR A 96 -7.82 10.18 8.23
CA TYR A 96 -8.08 11.62 8.23
C TYR A 96 -7.10 12.39 7.34
N SER A 97 -5.83 11.97 7.30
CA SER A 97 -4.81 12.55 6.42
C SER A 97 -5.20 12.42 4.94
N LEU A 98 -5.68 11.24 4.53
CA LEU A 98 -6.14 10.98 3.16
C LEU A 98 -7.35 11.85 2.80
N ILE A 99 -8.35 11.89 3.68
CA ILE A 99 -9.56 12.71 3.52
C ILE A 99 -9.19 14.17 3.21
N ASN A 100 -8.35 14.80 4.03
CA ASN A 100 -7.98 16.20 3.81
C ASN A 100 -7.28 16.44 2.47
N TRP A 101 -6.47 15.48 2.02
CA TRP A 101 -5.84 15.54 0.70
C TRP A 101 -6.88 15.47 -0.43
N THR A 102 -7.86 14.58 -0.32
CA THR A 102 -8.94 14.42 -1.32
C THR A 102 -9.92 15.60 -1.33
N PHE A 103 -10.27 16.17 -0.17
CA PHE A 103 -11.18 17.33 -0.12
C PHE A 103 -10.54 18.64 -0.63
N GLY A 104 -9.20 18.70 -0.73
CA GLY A 104 -8.49 19.76 -1.45
C GLY A 104 -8.51 19.61 -2.99
N LYS A 105 -8.83 18.42 -3.51
CA LYS A 105 -8.92 18.10 -4.94
C LYS A 105 -10.18 17.28 -5.24
N LYS A 106 -11.27 17.99 -5.53
CA LYS A 106 -12.52 17.56 -6.21
C LYS A 106 -12.65 16.04 -6.48
N GLN A 107 -13.35 15.35 -5.57
CA GLN A 107 -14.05 14.05 -5.67
C GLN A 107 -13.57 13.02 -6.72
N GLU A 108 -12.75 12.05 -6.31
CA GLU A 108 -12.65 10.71 -6.95
C GLU A 108 -12.57 9.61 -5.86
N LYS A 109 -12.99 8.38 -6.21
CA LYS A 109 -13.30 7.24 -5.32
C LYS A 109 -12.14 6.84 -4.39
N ILE A 110 -12.48 6.40 -3.17
CA ILE A 110 -11.54 5.96 -2.12
C ILE A 110 -11.56 4.43 -2.00
N ALA A 111 -10.40 3.78 -2.04
CA ALA A 111 -10.22 2.38 -1.64
C ALA A 111 -9.32 2.31 -0.39
N ILE A 112 -9.80 1.68 0.68
CA ILE A 112 -9.05 1.51 1.93
C ILE A 112 -8.54 0.06 1.99
N SER A 113 -7.23 -0.12 2.07
CA SER A 113 -6.59 -1.42 2.35
C SER A 113 -5.95 -1.36 3.74
N LEU A 114 -6.36 -2.26 4.63
CA LEU A 114 -5.72 -2.50 5.94
C LEU A 114 -4.92 -3.80 5.86
N VAL A 115 -3.66 -3.76 6.31
CA VAL A 115 -2.81 -4.93 6.59
C VAL A 115 -2.52 -4.97 8.08
#